data_AF-W1X5R7-F1
#
_entry.id   AF-W1X5R7-F1
#
_cell.length_a   1.000
_cell.length_b   1.000
_cell.length_c   1.000
_cell.angle_alpha   90.00
_cell.angle_beta   90.00
_cell.angle_gamma   90.00
#
_symmetry.space_group_name_H-M   'P 1'
#
loop_
_entity.id
_entity.type
_entity.pdbx_description
1 polymer ?
#
loop_
_entity_poly.entity_id
_entity_poly.type
_entity_poly.pdbx_seq_one_letter_code
_entity_poly.pdbx_strand_id
1 'polypeptide(L)' 'TDGMNPKLCPDTLYRKAIKGCENRNSIILLLHCTDMQKNTCKALPEIIKYYKSKGYEFRVITEDTPELFFHMKGKAFK' A
#
# COMPACT_ATOMS: atom_id res chain seq x y z
N THR A 1 -3.45 1.47 -10.68
CA THR A 1 -3.70 1.40 -9.21
C THR A 1 -4.81 0.40 -8.95
N ASP A 2 -4.89 -0.15 -7.73
CA ASP A 2 -5.91 -1.15 -7.33
C ASP A 2 -7.35 -0.66 -7.62
N GLY A 3 -7.62 0.64 -7.44
CA GLY A 3 -8.90 1.27 -7.78
C GLY A 3 -9.26 1.30 -9.27
N MET A 4 -8.32 1.15 -10.19
CA MET A 4 -8.58 1.18 -11.65
C MET A 4 -8.75 -0.21 -12.27
N ASN A 5 -8.37 -1.29 -11.57
CA ASN A 5 -8.40 -2.63 -12.15
C ASN A 5 -8.76 -3.70 -11.10
N PRO A 6 -10.07 -3.88 -10.81
CA PRO A 6 -10.56 -4.75 -9.73
C PRO A 6 -10.31 -6.25 -9.97
N LYS A 7 -9.91 -6.64 -11.19
CA LYS A 7 -9.61 -8.04 -11.56
C LYS A 7 -8.13 -8.43 -11.37
N LEU A 8 -7.29 -7.55 -10.83
CA LEU A 8 -5.88 -7.88 -10.60
C LEU A 8 -5.75 -9.07 -9.64
N CYS A 9 -4.83 -9.97 -9.97
CA CYS A 9 -4.53 -11.14 -9.14
C CYS A 9 -4.01 -10.70 -7.75
N PRO A 10 -4.39 -11.40 -6.66
CA PRO A 10 -3.96 -11.07 -5.30
C PRO A 10 -2.44 -10.96 -5.13
N ASP A 11 -1.66 -11.82 -5.79
CA ASP A 11 -0.19 -11.76 -5.79
C ASP A 11 0.34 -10.45 -6.40
N THR A 12 -0.28 -9.97 -7.48
CA THR A 12 0.11 -8.69 -8.09
C THR A 12 -0.20 -7.51 -7.18
N LEU A 13 -1.29 -7.59 -6.40
CA LEU A 13 -1.62 -6.58 -5.39
C LEU A 13 -0.61 -6.60 -4.25
N TYR A 14 -0.28 -7.78 -3.74
CA TYR A 14 0.75 -7.97 -2.72
C TYR A 14 2.10 -7.39 -3.16
N ARG A 15 2.60 -7.78 -4.34
CA ARG A 15 3.88 -7.28 -4.88
C ARG A 15 3.87 -5.78 -5.03
N LYS A 16 2.76 -5.19 -5.47
CA LYS A 16 2.62 -3.72 -5.59
C LYS A 16 2.58 -3.02 -4.23
N ALA A 17 1.96 -3.63 -3.22
CA ALA A 17 1.91 -3.08 -1.86
C ALA A 17 3.31 -3.02 -1.24
N ILE A 18 4.10 -4.09 -1.36
CA ILE A 18 5.44 -4.15 -0.76
C ILE A 18 6.51 -3.41 -1.59
N LYS A 19 6.23 -3.09 -2.86
CA LYS A 19 7.20 -2.45 -3.76
C LYS A 19 7.50 -1.03 -3.31
N GLY A 20 8.77 -0.76 -2.98
CA GLY A 20 9.22 0.57 -2.52
C GLY A 20 9.14 0.79 -1.01
N CYS A 21 8.80 -0.26 -0.24
CA CYS A 21 8.87 -0.28 1.22
C CYS A 21 10.30 -0.34 1.76
N GLU A 22 11.21 -1.00 1.03
CA GLU A 22 12.49 -1.49 1.59
C GLU A 22 13.45 -0.39 2.10
N ASN A 23 13.26 0.87 1.69
CA ASN A 23 14.09 1.99 2.10
C ASN A 23 13.30 3.10 2.81
N ARG A 24 12.13 2.78 3.40
CA ARG A 24 11.27 3.78 4.06
C ARG A 24 10.96 3.37 5.50
N ASN A 25 11.24 4.28 6.44
CA ASN A 25 10.88 4.12 7.84
C ASN A 25 9.36 4.23 8.07
N SER A 26 8.68 5.07 7.28
CA SER A 26 7.23 5.27 7.35
C SER A 26 6.58 4.96 6.01
N ILE A 27 5.50 4.19 6.03
CA ILE A 27 4.82 3.71 4.82
C ILE A 27 3.33 4.01 4.96
N ILE A 28 2.81 4.79 4.01
CA ILE A 28 1.36 5.00 3.87
C ILE A 28 0.90 4.13 2.72
N LEU A 29 0.08 3.13 3.03
CA LEU A 29 -0.48 2.21 2.05
C LEU A 29 -1.91 2.64 1.71
N LEU A 30 -2.11 3.14 0.49
CA LEU A 30 -3.45 3.46 -0.02
C LEU A 30 -4.09 2.22 -0.65
N LEU A 31 -5.09 1.66 0.03
CA LEU A 31 -5.88 0.54 -0.44
C LEU A 31 -7.30 1.00 -0.78
N HIS A 32 -7.92 0.36 -1.76
CA HIS A 32 -9.33 0.56 -2.05
C HIS A 32 -10.10 -0.66 -1.51
N CYS A 33 -11.27 -0.42 -0.91
CA CYS A 33 -12.14 -1.47 -0.38
C CYS A 33 -13.55 -1.26 -0.94
N THR A 34 -13.74 -1.58 -2.23
CA THR A 34 -15.07 -1.60 -2.84
C THR A 34 -15.56 -3.04 -3.03
N ASP A 35 -16.87 -3.26 -3.18
CA ASP A 35 -17.46 -4.60 -3.39
C ASP A 35 -16.86 -5.38 -4.57
N MET A 36 -16.28 -4.66 -5.53
CA MET A 36 -15.61 -5.23 -6.69
C MET A 36 -14.18 -5.71 -6.40
N GLN A 37 -13.56 -5.28 -5.30
CA GLN A 37 -12.15 -5.53 -4.94
C GLN A 37 -12.00 -6.67 -3.93
N LYS A 38 -12.71 -7.78 -4.16
CA LYS A 38 -12.61 -9.01 -3.32
C LYS A 38 -11.18 -9.56 -3.23
N ASN A 39 -10.33 -9.25 -4.21
CA ASN A 39 -8.93 -9.68 -4.23
C ASN A 39 -8.05 -8.87 -3.26
N THR A 40 -8.41 -7.62 -2.96
CA THR A 40 -7.69 -6.80 -1.96
C THR A 40 -7.87 -7.38 -0.56
N CYS A 41 -9.08 -7.82 -0.22
CA CYS A 41 -9.34 -8.54 1.04
C CYS A 41 -8.54 -9.84 1.15
N LYS A 42 -8.33 -10.57 0.05
CA LYS A 42 -7.52 -11.79 0.02
C LYS A 42 -6.02 -11.52 0.17
N ALA A 43 -5.52 -10.42 -0.37
CA ALA A 43 -4.11 -10.04 -0.29
C ALA A 43 -3.74 -9.39 1.06
N LEU A 44 -4.70 -8.75 1.73
CA LEU A 44 -4.50 -8.04 2.99
C LEU A 44 -3.79 -8.86 4.09
N PRO A 45 -4.17 -10.12 4.40
CA PRO A 45 -3.48 -10.89 5.44
C PRO A 45 -1.99 -11.11 5.14
N GLU A 46 -1.63 -11.37 3.88
CA GLU A 46 -0.23 -11.56 3.47
C GLU A 46 0.55 -10.25 3.53
N ILE A 47 -0.08 -9.12 3.14
CA ILE A 47 0.50 -7.79 3.26
C ILE A 47 0.80 -7.47 4.73
N ILE A 48 -0.16 -7.69 5.63
CA ILE A 48 0.01 -7.45 7.08
C ILE A 48 1.13 -8.31 7.63
N LYS A 49 1.18 -9.60 7.26
CA LYS A 49 2.22 -10.54 7.70
C LYS A 49 3.61 -10.10 7.26
N TYR A 50 3.77 -9.63 6.02
CA TYR A 50 5.03 -9.12 5.49
C TYR A 50 5.53 -7.90 6.28
N TYR A 51 4.68 -6.92 6.52
CA TYR A 51 5.09 -5.72 7.25
C TYR A 51 5.44 -6.03 8.70
N LYS A 52 4.64 -6.88 9.37
CA LYS A 52 4.96 -7.34 10.73
C LYS A 52 6.29 -8.10 10.79
N SER A 53 6.59 -8.98 9.83
CA SER A 53 7.86 -9.73 9.81
C SER A 53 9.07 -8.85 9.55
N LYS A 54 8.88 -7.68 8.91
CA LYS A 54 9.89 -6.64 8.73
C LYS A 54 10.03 -5.69 9.93
N GLY A 55 9.23 -5.87 10.98
CA GLY A 55 9.26 -5.04 12.20
C GLY A 55 8.44 -3.75 12.12
N TYR A 56 7.52 -3.63 11.15
CA TYR A 56 6.62 -2.48 11.07
C TYR A 56 5.41 -2.66 12.01
N GLU A 57 4.98 -1.54 12.58
CA GLU A 57 3.75 -1.43 13.37
C GLU A 57 2.64 -0.77 12.55
N PHE A 58 1.43 -1.30 12.64
CA PHE A 58 0.25 -0.70 12.04
C PHE A 58 -0.37 0.28 13.03
N ARG A 59 -0.42 1.56 12.66
CA ARG A 59 -1.03 2.62 13.46
C ARG A 59 -2.20 3.25 12.71
N VAL A 60 -3.19 3.72 13.47
CA VAL A 60 -4.32 4.49 12.93
C VAL A 60 -3.85 5.90 12.63
N ILE A 61 -4.38 6.50 11.56
CA ILE A 61 -4.13 7.91 11.23
C ILE A 61 -4.96 8.77 12.20
N THR A 62 -4.28 9.56 13.01
CA THR A 62 -4.84 10.55 13.95
C THR A 62 -4.35 11.96 13.59
N GLU A 63 -4.89 13.01 14.23
CA GLU A 63 -4.44 14.39 14.02
C GLU A 63 -2.95 14.61 14.34
N ASP A 64 -2.39 13.82 15.25
CA ASP A 64 -0.96 13.84 15.60
C ASP A 64 -0.07 13.06 14.62
N THR A 65 -0.64 12.46 13.57
CA THR A 65 0.14 11.67 12.59
C THR A 65 0.95 12.64 11.72
N PRO A 66 2.30 12.55 11.72
CA PRO A 66 3.12 13.47 10.94
C PRO A 66 2.82 13.32 9.44
N GLU A 67 2.73 14.46 8.76
CA GLU A 67 2.50 14.49 7.31
C GLU A 67 3.70 13.87 6.57
N LEU A 68 3.40 12.91 5.70
CA LEU A 68 4.41 12.26 4.87
C LEU A 68 4.33 12.80 3.45
N PHE A 69 5.20 13.75 3.12
CA PHE A 69 5.27 14.33 1.78
C PHE A 69 6.06 13.44 0.82
N PHE A 70 5.35 12.78 -0.09
CA PHE A 70 5.96 12.08 -1.20
C PHE A 70 6.34 13.08 -2.30
N HIS A 71 7.61 13.44 -2.39
CA HIS A 71 8.13 14.19 -3.53
C HIS A 71 8.07 13.32 -4.79
N MET A 72 6.96 13.43 -5.53
CA MET A 72 6.86 12.86 -6.86
C MET A 72 7.75 13.69 -7.78
N LYS A 73 8.94 13.18 -8.12
CA LYS A 73 9.70 13.73 -9.26
C LYS A 73 8.85 13.50 -10.50
N GLY A 74 8.12 14.54 -10.92
CA GLY A 74 7.38 14.52 -12.16
C GLY A 74 8.33 14.10 -13.28
N LYS A 75 8.00 13.02 -14.00
CA LYS A 75 8.48 12.93 -15.37
C LYS A 75 7.94 14.16 -16.06
N ALA A 76 8.83 15.07 -16.47
CA ALA A 76 8.46 16.12 -17.39
C ALA A 76 7.75 15.44 -18.56
N PHE A 77 6.46 15.76 -18.74
CA PHE A 77 5.76 15.43 -19.96
C PHE A 77 6.51 16.17 -21.07
N LYS A 78 7.18 15.41 -21.94
CA LYS A 78 7.80 15.91 -23.15
C LYS A 78 7.04 15.32 -24.32
#